data_AF-A0A1I2B5K8-F1
#
_entry.id   AF-A0A1I2B5K8-F1
#
_cell.length_a   1.000
_cell.length_b   1.000
_cell.length_c   1.000
_cell.angle_alpha   90.00
_cell.angle_beta   90.00
_cell.angle_gamma   90.00
#
_symmetry.space_group_name_H-M   'P 1'
#
loop_
_entity.id
_entity.type
_entity.pdbx_description
1 polymer ?
#
loop_
_entity_poly.entity_id
_entity_poly.type
_entity_poly.pdbx_seq_one_letter_code
_entity_poly.pdbx_strand_id
1 'polypeptide(L)'
;MSEQMIQQLNVYEYLGKGCDPLYNVICHMQQGYSEYIPDINVTLTKNQHGLYELASESDHECYSNKEDLYDCVSKIINNSLLRGI
;
A
#
# COMPACT_ATOMS: atom_id res chain seq x y z
N MET A 1 16.15 17.05 28.88
CA MET A 1 14.96 16.44 28.26
C MET A 1 14.87 17.02 26.85
N SER A 2 15.52 16.39 25.88
CA SER A 2 15.44 16.82 24.48
C SER A 2 14.09 16.39 23.94
N GLU A 3 13.21 17.34 23.63
CA GLU A 3 12.05 17.09 22.80
C GLU A 3 12.58 16.55 21.46
N GLN A 4 12.47 15.23 21.27
CA GLN A 4 12.65 14.65 19.94
C GLN A 4 11.52 15.23 19.10
N MET A 5 11.84 16.27 18.31
CA MET A 5 10.99 16.70 17.22
C MET A 5 10.80 15.48 16.32
N ILE A 6 9.66 14.80 16.47
CA ILE A 6 9.18 13.85 15.48
C ILE A 6 8.97 14.69 14.24
N GLN A 7 9.94 14.68 13.34
CA GLN A 7 9.78 15.27 12.01
C GLN A 7 8.70 14.45 11.33
N GLN A 8 7.49 15.01 11.33
CA GLN A 8 6.34 14.47 10.62
C GLN A 8 6.70 14.43 9.13
N LEU A 9 7.08 13.25 8.64
CA LEU A 9 7.52 13.08 7.25
C LEU A 9 6.31 12.94 6.32
N ASN A 10 5.14 12.57 6.87
CA ASN A 10 3.99 12.12 6.07
C ASN A 10 2.63 12.21 6.81
N VAL A 11 1.57 12.64 6.10
CA VAL A 11 0.18 12.65 6.61
C VAL A 11 -0.33 11.27 7.06
N TYR A 12 0.17 10.19 6.49
CA TYR A 12 -0.17 8.81 6.86
C TYR A 12 0.37 8.44 8.25
N GLU A 13 1.52 8.97 8.66
CA GLU A 13 2.04 8.80 10.03
C GLU A 13 1.15 9.54 11.03
N TYR A 14 0.69 10.75 10.68
CA TYR A 14 -0.25 11.51 11.50
C TYR A 14 -1.59 10.79 11.70
N LEU A 15 -2.11 10.19 10.64
CA LEU A 15 -3.39 9.48 10.66
C LEU A 15 -3.30 8.08 11.29
N GLY A 16 -2.13 7.70 11.82
CA GLY A 16 -1.90 6.36 12.39
C GLY A 16 -1.81 5.24 11.34
N LYS A 17 -1.91 5.56 10.05
CA LYS A 17 -1.74 4.61 8.94
C LYS A 17 -0.29 4.11 8.81
N GLY A 18 0.69 4.80 9.40
CA GLY A 18 2.07 4.31 9.50
C GLY A 18 2.20 2.98 10.27
N CYS A 19 1.23 2.66 11.13
CA CYS A 19 1.16 1.37 11.82
C CYS A 19 0.36 0.31 11.06
N ASP A 20 -0.24 0.64 9.92
CA ASP A 20 -1.01 -0.28 9.10
C ASP A 20 -0.04 -1.30 8.44
N PRO A 21 -0.25 -2.62 8.63
CA PRO A 21 0.57 -3.65 8.01
C PRO A 21 0.67 -3.50 6.49
N LEU A 22 -0.43 -3.14 5.81
CA LEU A 22 -0.45 -2.94 4.37
C LEU A 22 0.43 -1.76 3.97
N TYR A 23 0.32 -0.64 4.69
CA TYR A 23 1.15 0.54 4.43
C TYR A 23 2.63 0.22 4.62
N ASN A 24 2.96 -0.56 5.66
CA ASN A 24 4.32 -1.02 5.90
C ASN A 24 4.84 -1.95 4.79
N VAL A 25 4.04 -2.89 4.30
CA VAL A 25 4.44 -3.74 3.17
C VAL A 25 4.77 -2.86 1.96
N ILE A 26 3.87 -1.96 1.56
CA ILE A 26 4.07 -1.09 0.39
C ILE A 26 5.30 -0.19 0.57
N CYS A 27 5.51 0.38 1.76
CA CYS A 27 6.68 1.21 2.05
C CYS A 27 8.01 0.46 1.89
N HIS A 28 8.07 -0.83 2.25
CA HIS A 28 9.28 -1.63 2.23
C HIS A 28 9.43 -2.48 0.96
N MET A 29 8.49 -2.40 0.01
CA MET A 29 8.60 -3.09 -1.27
C MET A 29 9.87 -2.68 -2.02
N GLN A 30 10.68 -3.69 -2.33
CA GLN A 30 11.89 -3.53 -3.13
C GLN A 30 11.54 -3.41 -4.62
N GLN A 31 12.35 -2.65 -5.35
CA GLN A 31 12.21 -2.52 -6.78
C GLN A 31 12.42 -3.86 -7.48
N GLY A 32 11.56 -4.19 -8.43
CA GLY A 32 11.51 -5.49 -9.10
C GLY A 32 10.84 -6.61 -8.30
N TYR A 33 10.25 -6.31 -7.14
CA TYR A 33 9.62 -7.29 -6.28
C TYR A 33 8.10 -7.20 -6.33
N SER A 34 7.45 -8.35 -6.13
CA SER A 34 6.00 -8.49 -6.11
C SER A 34 5.56 -9.21 -4.84
N GLU A 35 4.46 -8.74 -4.25
CA GLU A 35 3.82 -9.32 -3.08
C GLU A 35 2.37 -9.68 -3.42
N TYR A 36 1.94 -10.89 -3.12
CA TYR A 36 0.56 -11.33 -3.32
C TYR A 36 -0.26 -11.11 -2.05
N ILE A 37 -1.46 -10.53 -2.19
CA ILE A 37 -2.43 -10.33 -1.11
C ILE A 37 -3.58 -11.33 -1.31
N PRO A 38 -3.61 -12.45 -0.55
CA PRO A 38 -4.60 -13.50 -0.72
C PRO A 38 -6.04 -13.04 -0.47
N ASP A 39 -6.27 -12.13 0.48
CA ASP A 39 -7.62 -11.70 0.89
C ASP A 39 -8.43 -11.03 -0.23
N ILE A 40 -7.74 -10.52 -1.26
CA ILE A 40 -8.37 -9.82 -2.39
C ILE A 40 -7.90 -10.34 -3.75
N ASN A 41 -7.11 -11.42 -3.78
CA ASN A 41 -6.52 -12.01 -4.99
C ASN A 41 -5.81 -10.98 -5.89
N VAL A 42 -5.00 -10.12 -5.28
CA VAL A 42 -4.26 -9.06 -5.97
C VAL A 42 -2.76 -9.22 -5.75
N THR A 43 -1.98 -8.99 -6.81
CA THR A 43 -0.53 -8.87 -6.72
C THR A 43 -0.13 -7.40 -6.76
N LEU A 44 0.61 -6.96 -5.76
CA LEU A 44 1.28 -5.67 -5.76
C LEU A 44 2.69 -5.83 -6.30
N THR A 45 3.13 -4.95 -7.19
CA THR A 45 4.49 -4.98 -7.72
C THR A 45 5.10 -3.59 -7.64
N LYS A 46 6.37 -3.50 -7.24
CA LYS A 46 7.16 -2.29 -7.50
C LYS A 46 8.04 -2.60 -8.69
N ASN A 47 7.68 -2.07 -9.86
CA ASN A 47 8.31 -2.48 -11.11
C ASN A 47 9.76 -2.00 -11.23
N GLN A 48 10.44 -2.41 -12.30
CA GLN A 48 11.83 -2.04 -12.57
C GLN A 48 12.04 -0.54 -12.82
N HIS A 49 10.97 0.24 -13.00
CA HIS A 49 11.01 1.69 -13.14
C HIS A 49 10.73 2.43 -11.83
N GLY A 50 10.48 1.71 -10.73
CA GLY A 50 10.17 2.27 -9.42
C GLY A 50 8.70 2.70 -9.25
N LEU A 51 7.84 2.36 -10.20
CA LEU A 51 6.39 2.57 -10.12
C LEU A 51 5.73 1.40 -9.39
N TYR A 52 4.61 1.68 -8.76
CA TYR A 52 3.80 0.69 -8.07
C TYR A 52 2.68 0.21 -8.98
N GLU A 53 2.44 -1.09 -8.99
CA GLU A 53 1.44 -1.72 -9.83
C GLU A 53 0.54 -2.61 -8.98
N LEU A 54 -0.73 -2.66 -9.36
CA LEU A 54 -1.74 -3.52 -8.82
C LEU A 54 -2.25 -4.40 -9.97
N ALA A 55 -2.15 -5.72 -9.82
CA ALA A 55 -2.61 -6.67 -10.82
C ALA A 55 -3.58 -7.68 -10.20
N SER A 56 -4.76 -7.83 -10.79
CA SER A 56 -5.71 -8.91 -10.53
C SER A 56 -5.94 -9.70 -11.82
N GLU A 57 -6.86 -10.67 -11.80
CA GLU A 57 -7.26 -11.39 -13.02
C GLU A 57 -7.96 -10.48 -14.04
N SER A 58 -8.64 -9.42 -13.58
CA SER A 58 -9.47 -8.53 -14.42
C SER A 58 -8.87 -7.15 -14.65
N ASP A 59 -8.01 -6.68 -13.74
CA ASP A 59 -7.59 -5.28 -13.68
C ASP A 59 -6.08 -5.16 -13.50
N HIS A 60 -5.52 -4.12 -14.14
CA HIS A 60 -4.13 -3.71 -13.94
C HIS A 60 -4.09 -2.19 -13.83
N GLU A 61 -3.59 -1.70 -12.71
CA GLU A 61 -3.49 -0.28 -12.41
C GLU A 61 -2.06 0.06 -11.99
N CYS A 62 -1.61 1.28 -12.35
CA CYS A 62 -0.25 1.74 -12.11
C CYS A 62 -0.24 3.09 -11.40
N TYR A 63 0.66 3.23 -10.43
CA TYR A 63 0.74 4.35 -9.49
C TYR A 63 2.17 4.86 -9.36
N SER A 64 2.30 6.19 -9.35
CA SER A 64 3.59 6.86 -9.22
C SER A 64 4.05 7.00 -7.76
N ASN A 65 3.16 6.80 -6.81
CA ASN A 65 3.46 6.90 -5.38
C ASN A 65 2.76 5.79 -4.58
N LYS A 66 3.27 5.55 -3.37
CA LYS A 66 2.82 4.47 -2.48
C LYS A 66 1.48 4.78 -1.83
N GLU A 67 1.20 6.06 -1.60
CA GLU A 67 -0.04 6.54 -0.98
C GLU A 67 -1.26 6.20 -1.83
N ASP A 68 -1.18 6.45 -3.14
CA ASP A 68 -2.26 6.14 -4.08
C ASP A 68 -2.50 4.62 -4.20
N LEU A 69 -1.43 3.83 -4.25
CA LEU A 69 -1.53 2.37 -4.23
C LEU A 69 -2.22 1.90 -2.93
N TYR A 70 -1.76 2.40 -1.78
CA TYR A 70 -2.35 2.05 -0.48
C TYR A 70 -3.84 2.40 -0.43
N ASP A 71 -4.22 3.61 -0.83
CA ASP A 71 -5.62 4.04 -0.76
C ASP A 71 -6.50 3.20 -1.70
N CYS A 72 -5.98 2.76 -2.85
CA CYS A 72 -6.68 1.83 -3.74
C CYS A 72 -6.87 0.46 -3.08
N VAL A 73 -5.78 -0.18 -2.62
CA VAL A 73 -5.81 -1.51 -2.02
C VAL A 73 -6.68 -1.52 -0.76
N SER A 74 -6.56 -0.50 0.08
CA SER A 74 -7.37 -0.34 1.28
C SER A 74 -8.85 -0.24 0.95
N LYS A 75 -9.24 0.47 -0.12
CA LYS A 75 -10.64 0.49 -0.59
C LYS A 75 -11.11 -0.89 -1.05
N ILE A 76 -10.27 -1.65 -1.76
CA ILE A 76 -10.62 -2.99 -2.23
C ILE A 76 -10.84 -3.93 -1.03
N ILE A 77 -9.92 -3.94 -0.05
CA ILE A 77 -10.05 -4.74 1.18
C ILE A 77 -11.30 -4.35 1.96
N ASN A 78 -11.54 -3.06 2.18
CA ASN A 78 -12.74 -2.63 2.90
C ASN A 78 -14.02 -3.03 2.16
N ASN A 79 -14.04 -2.95 0.83
CA ASN A 79 -15.18 -3.40 0.03
C ASN A 79 -15.36 -4.92 0.06
N SER A 80 -14.29 -5.72 0.09
CA SER A 80 -14.41 -7.18 0.21
C SER A 80 -14.95 -7.59 1.59
N LEU A 81 -14.45 -6.96 2.66
CA LEU A 81 -14.94 -7.16 4.03
C LEU A 81 -16.43 -6.79 4.18
N LEU A 82 -16.86 -5.68 3.56
CA LEU A 82 -18.27 -5.25 3.58
C LEU A 82 -19.18 -6.20 2.78
N ARG A 83 -18.64 -6.91 1.77
CA ARG A 83 -19.40 -7.86 0.95
C ARG A 83 -19.52 -9.25 1.58
N GLY A 84 -18.83 -9.52 2.69
CA GLY A 84 -18.98 -10.76 3.46
C GLY A 84 -18.71 -12.02 2.66
N ILE A 85 -17.69 -11.98 1.80
CA ILE A 85 -17.18 -13.14 1.05
C ILE A 85 -16.29 -13.98 1.97
#